data_AF-A0A3C1NIR0-F1
#
_entry.id   AF-A0A3C1NIR0-F1
#
_cell.length_a   1.000
_cell.length_b   1.000
_cell.length_c   1.000
_cell.angle_alpha   90.00
_cell.angle_beta   90.00
_cell.angle_gamma   90.00
#
_symmetry.space_group_name_H-M   'P 1'
#
loop_
_entity.id
_entity.type
_entity.pdbx_description
1 polymer ?
#
loop_
_entity_poly.entity_id
_entity_poly.type
_entity_poly.pdbx_seq_one_letter_code
_entity_poly.pdbx_strand_id
1 'polypeptide(L)'
;MKKWIFVCAFISLTGAAYSQRNENRRALRDSSSISAERNGNMKDALKNLNLSMEQKKKIRDMRKENEKQKAEINQDSNLTDEQKKQKLRELNKKRQERIREILTPEQRKQLQ
;
A
#
# COMPACT_ATOMS: atom_id res chain seq x y z
N MET A 1 8.76 43.64 2.06
CA MET A 1 8.00 43.75 3.33
C MET A 1 7.90 42.37 3.97
N LYS A 2 8.35 42.30 5.23
CA LYS A 2 8.35 41.23 6.26
C LYS A 2 8.51 39.75 5.84
N LYS A 3 9.79 39.34 5.82
CA LYS A 3 10.30 37.98 6.02
C LYS A 3 10.19 37.64 7.52
N TRP A 4 9.58 36.51 7.87
CA TRP A 4 9.57 36.02 9.25
C TRP A 4 10.63 34.93 9.42
N ILE A 5 11.84 35.38 9.73
CA ILE A 5 12.93 34.52 10.21
C ILE A 5 12.76 34.46 11.73
N PHE A 6 12.36 33.30 12.26
CA PHE A 6 12.54 32.99 13.67
C PHE A 6 13.79 32.14 13.81
N VAL A 7 14.77 32.69 14.50
CA VAL A 7 16.08 32.11 14.80
C VAL A 7 16.17 31.88 16.30
N CYS A 8 16.93 30.84 16.67
CA CYS A 8 17.47 30.47 17.98
C CYS A 8 16.60 29.63 18.93
N ALA A 9 16.91 28.33 19.00
CA ALA A 9 17.73 27.82 20.11
C ALA A 9 18.29 26.43 19.77
N PHE A 10 19.59 26.37 19.49
CA PHE A 10 20.37 25.14 19.54
C PHE A 10 20.63 24.82 21.02
N ILE A 11 19.98 23.78 21.53
CA ILE A 11 20.37 23.16 22.80
C ILE A 11 21.05 21.84 22.44
N SER A 12 22.37 21.88 22.37
CA SER A 12 23.22 20.69 22.29
C SER A 12 23.27 20.06 23.67
N LEU A 13 22.50 18.99 23.88
CA LEU A 13 22.66 18.11 25.04
C LEU A 13 23.26 16.79 24.56
N THR A 14 24.58 16.68 24.60
CA THR A 14 25.31 15.41 24.51
C THR A 14 25.39 14.79 25.89
N GLY A 15 24.87 13.58 26.06
CA GLY A 15 25.15 12.77 27.25
C GLY A 15 24.31 11.50 27.38
N ALA A 16 25.01 10.36 27.35
CA ALA A 16 24.57 8.99 27.66
C ALA A 16 23.81 8.22 26.56
N ALA A 17 24.60 7.49 25.79
CA ALA A 17 24.19 6.21 25.23
C ALA A 17 23.66 5.29 26.35
N TYR A 18 22.35 5.27 26.55
CA TYR A 18 21.70 4.06 27.03
C TYR A 18 21.17 3.32 25.81
N SER A 19 21.84 2.22 25.53
CA SER A 19 21.29 1.10 24.79
C SER A 19 19.95 0.70 25.41
N GLN A 20 18.85 1.31 24.96
CA GLN A 20 17.51 0.75 25.14
C GLN A 20 17.36 -0.40 24.15
N ARG A 21 18.15 -1.45 24.43
CA ARG A 21 18.06 -2.76 23.83
C ARG A 21 16.82 -3.42 24.41
N ASN A 22 15.76 -3.37 23.61
CA ASN A 22 15.02 -4.57 23.23
C ASN A 22 14.03 -5.16 24.26
N GLU A 23 12.95 -4.42 24.55
CA GLU A 23 11.68 -5.06 24.99
C GLU A 23 10.46 -4.68 24.14
N ASN A 24 10.56 -3.66 23.28
CA ASN A 24 9.41 -3.20 22.46
C ASN A 24 9.37 -3.75 21.02
N ARG A 25 10.32 -4.63 20.62
CA ARG A 25 10.30 -5.29 19.29
C ARG A 25 9.41 -6.52 19.20
N ARG A 26 8.72 -6.92 20.28
CA ARG A 26 7.74 -8.02 20.23
C ARG A 26 6.30 -7.55 19.91
N ALA A 27 5.97 -6.29 20.18
CA ALA A 27 4.64 -5.74 19.88
C ALA A 27 4.48 -5.21 18.43
N LEU A 28 5.59 -4.97 17.71
CA LEU A 28 5.55 -4.39 16.35
C LEU A 28 5.63 -5.44 15.21
N ARG A 29 5.55 -6.73 15.54
CA ARG A 29 5.59 -7.85 14.57
C ARG A 29 4.22 -8.47 14.31
N ASP A 30 3.14 -7.84 14.75
CA ASP A 30 1.78 -8.35 14.55
C ASP A 30 0.88 -7.39 13.74
N SER A 31 1.37 -6.19 13.39
CA SER A 31 0.60 -5.26 12.56
C SER A 31 0.80 -5.46 11.04
N SER A 32 1.82 -6.22 10.62
CA SER A 32 2.07 -6.48 9.20
C SER A 32 1.24 -7.64 8.65
N SER A 33 0.85 -8.61 9.49
CA SER A 33 -0.02 -9.75 9.17
C SER A 33 -1.44 -9.31 8.80
N ILE A 34 -2.03 -8.37 9.53
CA ILE A 34 -3.41 -7.90 9.30
C ILE A 34 -3.59 -7.25 7.91
N SER A 35 -2.56 -6.60 7.39
CA SER A 35 -2.63 -5.94 6.08
C SER A 35 -2.40 -6.87 4.88
N ALA A 36 -1.71 -7.99 5.08
CA ALA A 36 -1.50 -9.00 4.04
C ALA A 36 -2.73 -9.90 3.86
N GLU A 37 -3.43 -10.21 4.95
CA GLU A 37 -4.58 -11.13 4.99
C GLU A 37 -5.79 -10.59 4.20
N ARG A 38 -6.04 -9.27 4.25
CA ARG A 38 -7.10 -8.63 3.44
C ARG A 38 -6.86 -8.68 1.93
N ASN A 39 -5.61 -8.83 1.47
CA ASN A 39 -5.25 -8.72 0.05
C ASN A 39 -5.36 -10.07 -0.69
N GLY A 40 -5.25 -11.20 0.01
CA GLY A 40 -5.52 -12.53 -0.54
C GLY A 40 -7.01 -12.73 -0.87
N ASN A 41 -7.87 -12.20 0.00
CA ASN A 41 -9.32 -12.37 -0.08
C ASN A 41 -9.94 -11.85 -1.39
N MET A 42 -9.45 -10.74 -1.96
CA MET A 42 -10.04 -10.19 -3.19
C MET A 42 -9.85 -11.10 -4.40
N LYS A 43 -8.69 -11.76 -4.54
CA LYS A 43 -8.41 -12.60 -5.71
C LYS A 43 -9.27 -13.86 -5.69
N ASP A 44 -9.47 -14.44 -4.51
CA ASP A 44 -10.29 -15.64 -4.35
C ASP A 44 -11.78 -15.30 -4.35
N ALA A 45 -12.18 -14.16 -3.77
CA ALA A 45 -13.56 -13.68 -3.87
C ALA A 45 -13.98 -13.43 -5.32
N LEU A 46 -13.10 -12.86 -6.16
CA LEU A 46 -13.37 -12.70 -7.60
C LEU A 46 -13.53 -14.02 -8.37
N LYS A 47 -12.92 -15.13 -7.91
CA LYS A 47 -13.10 -16.45 -8.55
C LYS A 47 -14.50 -17.00 -8.29
N ASN A 48 -15.09 -16.64 -7.15
CA ASN A 48 -16.42 -17.09 -6.75
C ASN A 48 -17.54 -16.26 -7.39
N LEU A 49 -17.20 -15.17 -8.08
CA LEU A 49 -18.16 -14.40 -8.87
C LEU A 49 -18.33 -15.01 -10.26
N ASN A 50 -19.59 -15.12 -10.71
CA ASN A 50 -19.91 -15.43 -12.11
C ASN A 50 -19.61 -14.22 -13.02
N LEU A 51 -18.33 -13.95 -13.25
CA LEU A 51 -17.87 -12.84 -14.08
C LEU A 51 -18.13 -13.11 -15.56
N SER A 52 -18.65 -12.10 -16.28
CA SER A 52 -18.81 -12.17 -17.73
C SER A 52 -17.44 -12.24 -18.44
N MET A 53 -17.44 -12.68 -19.69
CA MET A 53 -16.21 -12.72 -20.51
C MET A 53 -15.57 -11.34 -20.66
N GLU A 54 -16.37 -10.29 -20.79
CA GLU A 54 -15.90 -8.92 -20.88
C GLU A 54 -15.27 -8.45 -19.55
N GLN A 55 -15.91 -8.75 -18.42
CA GLN A 55 -15.36 -8.43 -17.09
C GLN A 55 -14.03 -9.15 -16.85
N LYS A 56 -13.94 -10.44 -17.21
CA LYS A 56 -12.69 -11.22 -17.13
C LYS A 56 -11.59 -10.60 -17.99
N LYS A 57 -11.91 -10.16 -19.21
CA LYS A 57 -10.95 -9.47 -20.09
C LYS A 57 -10.47 -8.16 -19.45
N LYS A 58 -11.37 -7.30 -18.97
CA LYS A 58 -11.02 -6.03 -18.31
C LYS A 58 -10.13 -6.25 -17.08
N ILE A 59 -10.45 -7.24 -16.24
CA ILE A 59 -9.65 -7.59 -15.06
C ILE A 59 -8.25 -8.07 -15.46
N ARG A 60 -8.13 -8.92 -16.49
CA ARG A 60 -6.84 -9.41 -16.98
C ARG A 60 -5.97 -8.27 -17.51
N ASP A 61 -6.54 -7.40 -18.33
CA ASP A 61 -5.83 -6.29 -18.95
C ASP A 61 -5.37 -5.30 -17.85
N MET A 62 -6.22 -5.00 -16.87
CA MET A 62 -5.87 -4.21 -15.69
C MET A 62 -4.78 -4.86 -14.83
N ARG A 63 -4.78 -6.19 -14.66
CA ARG A 63 -3.72 -6.90 -13.93
C ARG A 63 -2.36 -6.77 -14.62
N LYS A 64 -2.32 -6.87 -15.96
CA LYS A 64 -1.07 -6.68 -16.72
C LYS A 64 -0.49 -5.29 -16.52
N GLU A 65 -1.35 -4.27 -16.60
CA GLU A 65 -0.94 -2.88 -16.35
C GLU A 65 -0.44 -2.69 -14.91
N ASN A 66 -1.14 -3.26 -13.93
CA ASN A 66 -0.75 -3.18 -12.53
C ASN A 66 0.61 -3.85 -12.25
N GLU A 67 0.93 -4.98 -12.89
CA GLU A 67 2.24 -5.62 -12.75
C GLU A 67 3.35 -4.77 -13.38
N LYS A 68 3.08 -4.12 -14.52
CA LYS A 68 4.02 -3.18 -15.14
C LYS A 68 4.34 -2.00 -14.21
N GLN A 69 3.32 -1.32 -13.69
CA GLN A 69 3.48 -0.21 -12.75
C GLN A 69 4.20 -0.63 -11.47
N LYS A 70 3.94 -1.85 -10.98
CA LYS A 70 4.65 -2.41 -9.84
C LYS A 70 6.13 -2.63 -10.14
N ALA A 71 6.47 -3.16 -11.32
CA ALA A 71 7.86 -3.33 -11.74
C ALA A 71 8.59 -1.99 -11.84
N GLU A 72 7.95 -0.98 -12.44
CA GLU A 72 8.49 0.39 -12.54
C GLU A 72 8.79 0.99 -11.16
N ILE A 73 7.86 0.88 -10.20
CA ILE A 73 8.09 1.37 -8.82
C ILE A 73 9.26 0.63 -8.14
N ASN A 74 9.37 -0.67 -8.34
CA ASN A 74 10.43 -1.47 -7.71
C ASN A 74 11.81 -1.16 -8.30
N GLN A 75 11.87 -0.92 -9.61
CA GLN A 75 13.10 -0.65 -10.35
C GLN A 75 13.55 0.82 -10.26
N ASP A 76 12.68 1.74 -9.84
CA ASP A 76 13.02 3.16 -9.66
C ASP A 76 14.09 3.33 -8.56
N SER A 77 15.31 3.68 -8.97
CA SER A 77 16.46 3.91 -8.08
C SER A 77 16.39 5.26 -7.36
N ASN A 78 15.50 6.16 -7.77
CA ASN A 78 15.31 7.46 -7.11
C ASN A 78 14.41 7.38 -5.88
N LEU A 79 13.76 6.23 -5.65
CA LEU A 79 12.87 6.04 -4.51
C LEU A 79 13.55 5.27 -3.39
N THR A 80 13.37 5.78 -2.18
CA THR A 80 13.65 5.02 -0.97
C THR A 80 12.64 3.88 -0.81
N ASP A 81 12.99 2.87 0.00
CA ASP A 81 12.11 1.73 0.26
C ASP A 81 10.76 2.14 0.85
N GLU A 82 10.72 3.16 1.71
CA GLU A 82 9.47 3.64 2.30
C GLU A 82 8.60 4.35 1.24
N GLN A 83 9.20 5.12 0.32
CA GLN A 83 8.47 5.71 -0.80
C GLN A 83 7.95 4.65 -1.77
N LYS A 84 8.74 3.61 -2.07
CA LYS A 84 8.28 2.45 -2.88
C LYS A 84 7.08 1.79 -2.22
N LYS A 85 7.16 1.50 -0.93
CA LYS A 85 6.07 0.90 -0.15
C LYS A 85 4.82 1.77 -0.16
N GLN A 86 4.94 3.09 -0.02
CA GLN A 86 3.81 4.02 -0.14
C GLN A 86 3.17 3.98 -1.53
N LYS A 87 3.97 4.10 -2.61
CA LYS A 87 3.46 4.01 -3.99
C LYS A 87 2.81 2.66 -4.28
N LEU A 88 3.38 1.56 -3.79
CA LEU A 88 2.78 0.22 -3.93
C LEU A 88 1.45 0.10 -3.17
N ARG A 89 1.31 0.72 -2.01
CA ARG A 89 0.03 0.77 -1.27
C ARG A 89 -1.03 1.54 -2.06
N GLU A 90 -0.67 2.68 -2.64
CA GLU A 90 -1.56 3.46 -3.50
C GLU A 90 -1.96 2.70 -4.76
N LEU A 91 -1.00 2.05 -5.42
CA LEU A 91 -1.25 1.19 -6.58
C LEU A 91 -2.27 0.09 -6.24
N ASN A 92 -2.11 -0.55 -5.08
CA ASN A 92 -3.05 -1.56 -4.61
C ASN A 92 -4.45 -1.00 -4.37
N LYS A 93 -4.60 0.21 -3.81
CA LYS A 93 -5.90 0.87 -3.63
C LYS A 93 -6.57 1.15 -4.98
N LYS A 94 -5.84 1.76 -5.91
CA LYS A 94 -6.31 2.03 -7.29
C LYS A 94 -6.74 0.74 -8.01
N ARG A 95 -6.01 -0.35 -7.80
CA ARG A 95 -6.39 -1.67 -8.32
C ARG A 95 -7.74 -2.14 -7.78
N GLN A 96 -7.97 -2.01 -6.47
CA GLN A 96 -9.23 -2.42 -5.85
C GLN A 96 -10.40 -1.57 -6.33
N GLU A 97 -10.20 -0.27 -6.51
CA GLU A 97 -11.20 0.65 -7.11
C GLU A 97 -11.58 0.23 -8.53
N ARG A 98 -10.59 0.02 -9.40
CA ARG A 98 -10.82 -0.46 -10.78
C ARG A 98 -11.55 -1.80 -10.82
N ILE A 99 -11.26 -2.72 -9.90
CA ILE A 99 -12.02 -3.97 -9.78
C ILE A 99 -13.49 -3.68 -9.44
N ARG A 100 -13.76 -2.82 -8.45
CA ARG A 100 -15.14 -2.47 -8.05
C ARG A 100 -15.94 -1.82 -9.18
N GLU A 101 -15.30 -1.04 -10.05
CA GLU A 101 -15.92 -0.43 -11.23
C GLU A 101 -16.29 -1.44 -12.31
N ILE A 102 -15.52 -2.52 -12.46
CA ILE A 102 -15.81 -3.58 -13.44
C ILE A 102 -16.99 -4.46 -12.99
N LEU A 103 -17.20 -4.60 -11.68
CA LEU A 103 -18.25 -5.44 -11.11
C LEU A 103 -19.61 -4.74 -11.13
N THR A 104 -20.68 -5.53 -11.24
CA THR A 104 -22.04 -5.02 -11.05
C THR A 104 -22.30 -4.66 -9.58
N PRO A 105 -23.30 -3.81 -9.27
CA PRO A 105 -23.68 -3.53 -7.89
C PRO A 105 -23.95 -4.80 -7.06
N GLU A 106 -24.58 -5.81 -7.67
CA GLU A 106 -24.89 -7.09 -7.01
C GLU A 106 -23.62 -7.91 -6.71
N GLN A 107 -22.70 -7.98 -7.68
CA GLN A 107 -21.41 -8.65 -7.50
C GLN A 107 -20.55 -7.96 -6.44
N ARG A 108 -20.65 -6.62 -6.30
CA ARG A 108 -19.95 -5.88 -5.24
C ARG A 108 -20.46 -6.23 -3.84
N LYS A 109 -21.76 -6.51 -3.68
CA LYS A 109 -22.32 -6.92 -2.37
C LYS A 109 -21.77 -8.26 -1.90
N GLN A 110 -21.38 -9.15 -2.82
CA GLN A 110 -20.75 -10.43 -2.49
C GLN A 110 -19.29 -10.29 -2.02
N LEU A 111 -18.70 -9.09 -2.11
CA LEU A 111 -17.35 -8.79 -1.64
C LEU A 111 -17.31 -8.08 -0.27
N GLN A 112 -18.47 -7.70 0.28
CA GLN A 112 -18.61 -7.05 1.59
C GLN A 112 -18.70 -8.09 2.70
#